data_AF-A0A0B5GPI1-F1
#
_entry.id   AF-A0A0B5GPI1-F1
#
_cell.length_a   1.000
_cell.length_b   1.000
_cell.length_c   1.000
_cell.angle_alpha   90.00
_cell.angle_beta   90.00
_cell.angle_gamma   90.00
#
_symmetry.space_group_name_H-M   'P 1'
#
loop_
_entity.id
_entity.type
_entity.pdbx_description
1 polymer ?
#
loop_
_entity_poly.entity_id
_entity_poly.type
_entity_poly.pdbx_seq_one_letter_code
_entity_poly.pdbx_strand_id
1 'polypeptide(L)' 'MVPTQIAQALPPEKLLETNQQGLIRGGIACMHDIPTVQQYVAYENQHGRRRWVLRMLAKRAAALRELEIEVETED' A
#
# COMPACT_ATOMS: atom_id res chain seq x y z
N MET A 1 0.70 -10.30 -12.98
CA MET A 1 2.07 -9.90 -13.36
C MET A 1 2.99 -11.07 -13.07
N VAL A 2 3.94 -11.38 -13.97
CA VAL A 2 4.85 -12.52 -13.76
C VAL A 2 5.94 -12.12 -12.75
N PRO A 3 6.26 -12.96 -11.74
CA PRO A 3 7.32 -12.67 -10.78
C PRO A 3 8.68 -12.47 -11.46
N THR A 4 9.44 -11.45 -11.05
CA THR A 4 10.82 -11.28 -11.52
C THR A 4 11.75 -12.27 -10.85
N GLN A 5 12.94 -12.47 -11.39
CA GLN A 5 13.96 -13.33 -10.75
C GLN A 5 14.34 -12.82 -9.35
N ILE A 6 14.41 -11.50 -9.14
CA ILE A 6 14.66 -10.91 -7.82
C ILE A 6 13.48 -11.21 -6.89
N ALA A 7 12.24 -10.98 -7.31
CA ALA A 7 11.07 -11.27 -6.49
C ALA A 7 10.89 -12.77 -6.21
N GLN A 8 11.42 -13.65 -7.05
CA GLN A 8 11.48 -15.09 -6.77
C GLN A 8 12.52 -15.42 -5.68
N ALA A 9 13.71 -14.80 -5.73
CA ALA A 9 14.77 -15.03 -4.76
C ALA A 9 14.51 -14.34 -3.41
N LEU A 10 13.86 -13.18 -3.45
CA LEU A 10 13.53 -12.33 -2.32
C LEU A 10 12.06 -11.87 -2.44
N PRO A 11 11.09 -12.72 -2.07
CA PRO A 11 9.67 -12.40 -2.18
C PRO A 11 9.24 -11.19 -1.34
N PRO A 12 8.15 -10.50 -1.72
CA PRO A 12 7.64 -9.35 -0.98
C PRO A 12 7.41 -9.63 0.50
N GLU A 13 6.81 -10.76 0.85
CA GLU A 13 6.55 -11.17 2.25
C GLU A 13 7.88 -11.25 3.03
N LYS A 14 8.90 -11.83 2.39
CA LYS A 14 10.22 -12.06 3.00
C LYS A 14 11.01 -10.76 3.19
N LEU A 15 10.88 -9.79 2.29
CA LEU A 15 11.58 -8.52 2.38
C LEU A 15 10.83 -7.48 3.22
N LEU A 16 9.53 -7.38 3.04
CA LEU A 16 8.72 -6.28 3.59
C LEU A 16 8.31 -6.54 5.04
N GLU A 17 8.27 -7.81 5.48
CA GLU A 17 7.91 -8.18 6.86
C GLU A 17 9.13 -8.51 7.74
N THR A 18 10.35 -8.42 7.20
CA THR A 18 11.57 -8.82 7.94
C THR A 18 12.22 -7.66 8.71
N ASN A 19 12.77 -8.00 9.88
CA ASN A 19 13.65 -7.12 10.65
C ASN A 19 15.14 -7.42 10.43
N GLN A 20 15.48 -8.36 9.54
CA GLN A 20 16.86 -8.78 9.30
C GLN A 20 17.59 -7.78 8.38
N GLN A 21 18.57 -7.07 8.92
CA GLN A 21 19.32 -6.04 8.18
C GLN A 21 19.95 -6.54 6.87
N GLY A 22 20.39 -7.79 6.81
CA GLY A 22 20.98 -8.37 5.59
C GLY A 22 19.98 -8.47 4.44
N LEU A 23 18.74 -8.89 4.72
CA LEU A 23 17.68 -8.97 3.72
C LEU A 23 17.25 -7.57 3.27
N ILE A 24 17.15 -6.62 4.20
CA ILE A 24 16.83 -5.22 3.89
C ILE A 24 17.88 -4.61 2.96
N ARG A 25 19.17 -4.77 3.27
CA ARG A 25 20.27 -4.29 2.43
C ARG A 25 20.26 -4.93 1.03
N GLY A 26 20.03 -6.25 0.96
CA GLY A 26 19.90 -6.97 -0.30
C GLY A 26 18.74 -6.47 -1.14
N GLY A 27 17.56 -6.28 -0.52
CA GLY A 27 16.39 -5.71 -1.17
C GLY A 27 16.63 -4.31 -1.73
N ILE A 28 17.27 -3.42 -0.96
CA ILE A 28 17.64 -2.06 -1.40
C ILE A 28 18.57 -2.11 -2.61
N ALA A 29 19.59 -2.97 -2.59
CA ALA A 29 20.53 -3.12 -3.70
C ALA A 29 19.83 -3.55 -5.00
N CYS A 30 18.74 -4.31 -4.89
CA CYS A 30 17.92 -4.78 -6.00
C CYS A 30 16.87 -3.77 -6.51
N MET A 31 16.68 -2.60 -5.88
CA MET A 31 15.63 -1.63 -6.26
C MET A 31 15.85 -0.91 -7.60
N HIS A 32 16.95 -1.20 -8.29
CA HIS A 32 17.15 -0.76 -9.67
C HIS A 32 16.22 -1.47 -10.66
N ASP A 33 15.67 -2.65 -10.29
CA ASP A 33 14.73 -3.39 -11.12
C ASP A 33 13.28 -2.92 -10.91
N ILE A 34 12.80 -2.03 -11.78
CA ILE A 34 11.47 -1.42 -11.69
C ILE A 34 10.33 -2.46 -11.63
N PRO A 35 10.33 -3.54 -12.44
CA PRO A 35 9.28 -4.56 -12.34
C PRO A 35 9.23 -5.25 -10.97
N THR A 36 10.38 -5.47 -10.31
CA THR A 36 10.41 -5.95 -8.91
C THR A 36 9.79 -4.95 -7.96
N VAL A 37 10.16 -3.66 -8.06
CA VAL A 37 9.59 -2.60 -7.22
C VAL A 37 8.07 -2.54 -7.32
N GLN A 38 7.53 -2.67 -8.54
CA GLN A 38 6.07 -2.72 -8.76
C GLN A 38 5.40 -3.91 -8.05
N GLN A 39 6.06 -5.07 -7.95
CA GLN A 39 5.54 -6.23 -7.22
C GLN A 39 5.50 -5.97 -5.72
N TYR A 40 6.56 -5.40 -5.16
CA TYR A 40 6.62 -5.04 -3.74
C TYR A 40 5.55 -4.01 -3.39
N VAL A 41 5.38 -2.97 -4.22
CA VAL A 41 4.31 -1.98 -4.05
C VAL A 41 2.92 -2.60 -4.16
N ALA A 42 2.70 -3.52 -5.10
CA ALA A 42 1.42 -4.22 -5.23
C ALA A 42 1.10 -5.07 -3.97
N TYR A 43 2.10 -5.76 -3.44
CA TYR A 43 1.99 -6.53 -2.21
C TYR A 43 1.64 -5.63 -1.01
N GLU A 44 2.38 -4.54 -0.80
CA GLU A 44 2.10 -3.54 0.23
C GLU A 44 0.69 -2.95 0.08
N ASN A 45 0.27 -2.62 -1.13
CA ASN A 45 -1.08 -2.09 -1.37
C ASN A 45 -2.20 -3.09 -1.02
N GLN A 46 -1.93 -4.40 -1.08
CA GLN A 46 -2.88 -5.45 -0.74
C GLN A 46 -2.91 -5.75 0.76
N HIS A 47 -1.74 -5.71 1.43
CA HIS A 47 -1.56 -6.16 2.81
C HIS A 47 -1.50 -4.99 3.82
N GLY A 48 -1.05 -3.80 3.39
CA GLY A 48 -0.77 -2.64 4.22
C GLY A 48 -1.86 -1.57 4.18
N ARG A 49 -2.70 -1.53 5.23
CA ARG A 49 -3.61 -0.44 5.67
C ARG A 49 -4.60 0.16 4.66
N ARG A 50 -4.62 -0.25 3.39
CA ARG A 50 -5.56 0.27 2.38
C ARG A 50 -7.00 0.20 2.84
N ARG A 51 -7.42 -0.92 3.45
CA ARG A 51 -8.77 -1.05 4.01
C ARG A 51 -9.08 -0.03 5.11
N TRP A 52 -8.12 0.29 5.97
CA TRP A 52 -8.30 1.27 7.05
C TRP A 52 -8.35 2.71 6.51
N VAL A 53 -7.43 3.05 5.60
CA VAL A 53 -7.40 4.37 4.93
C VAL A 53 -8.67 4.59 4.11
N LEU A 54 -9.09 3.60 3.31
CA LEU A 54 -10.34 3.68 2.54
C LEU A 54 -11.56 3.83 3.43
N ARG A 55 -11.62 3.13 4.58
CA ARG A 55 -12.70 3.29 5.55
C ARG A 55 -12.73 4.70 6.14
N MET A 56 -11.56 5.27 6.43
CA MET A 56 -11.44 6.63 6.96
C MET A 56 -11.88 7.68 5.93
N LEU A 57 -11.45 7.52 4.68
CA LEU A 57 -11.86 8.38 3.57
C LEU A 57 -13.38 8.30 3.31
N ALA A 58 -13.95 7.09 3.31
CA ALA A 58 -15.38 6.89 3.14
C ALA A 58 -16.20 7.56 4.26
N LYS A 59 -15.76 7.42 5.53
CA LYS A 59 -16.37 8.12 6.67
C LYS A 59 -16.33 9.63 6.50
N ARG A 60 -15.19 10.19 6.09
CA ARG A 60 -15.03 11.63 5.92
C ARG A 60 -15.89 12.18 4.78
N ALA A 61 -16.01 11.43 3.68
CA ALA A 61 -16.90 11.80 2.58
C ALA A 61 -18.38 11.75 2.97
N ALA A 62 -18.79 10.82 3.85
CA ALA A 62 -20.16 10.77 4.37
C ALA A 62 -20.46 12.01 5.23
N ALA A 63 -19.57 12.35 6.18
CA ALA A 63 -19.73 13.54 7.01
C ALA A 63 -19.80 14.83 6.19
N LEU A 64 -19.00 14.95 5.11
CA LEU A 64 -19.07 16.12 4.23
C LEU A 64 -20.41 16.21 3.49
N ARG A 65 -20.96 15.09 3.02
CA ARG A 65 -22.30 15.09 2.39
C ARG A 65 -23.41 15.43 3.37
N GLU A 66 -23.32 14.97 4.62
CA GLU A 66 -24.28 15.32 5.66
C GLU A 66 -24.26 16.83 5.96
N LEU A 67 -23.07 17.43 6.04
CA LEU A 67 -22.91 18.88 6.23
C LEU A 67 -23.42 19.70 5.03
N GLU A 68 -23.24 19.21 3.80
CA GLU A 68 -23.78 19.87 2.60
C GLU A 68 -25.32 19.88 2.60
N ILE A 69 -25.96 18.83 3.15
CA ILE A 69 -27.43 18.73 3.26
C ILE A 69 -27.97 19.66 4.36
N GLU A 70 -27.28 19.80 5.49
CA GLU A 70 -27.70 20.68 6.59
C GLU A 70 -27.64 22.17 6.22
N VAL A 71 -26.76 22.56 5.30
CA VAL A 71 -26.65 23.95 4.81
C VAL A 71 -27.81 24.33 3.86
N GLU A 72 -28.47 23.36 3.23
CA GLU A 72 -29.59 23.60 2.30
C GLU A 72 -30.98 23.60 2.96
N THR A 73 -31.09 23.25 4.26
CA THR A 73 -32.37 23.12 4.96
C THR A 73 -32.65 24.22 6.00
N GLU A 74 -31.76 25.19 6.17
CA GLU A 74 -31.99 26.41 6.96
C GLU A 74 -32.58 27.53 6.08
N ASP A 75 -33.87 27.44 5.76
CA ASP A 75 -34.73 28.52 5.21
C ASP A 75 -35.89 28.85 6.17
#